data_AF-A0A358QQM3-F1
#
_entry.id   AF-A0A358QQM3-F1
#
_cell.length_a   1.000
_cell.length_b   1.000
_cell.length_c   1.000
_cell.angle_alpha   90.00
_cell.angle_beta   90.00
_cell.angle_gamma   90.00
#
_symmetry.space_group_name_H-M   'P 1'
#
loop_
_entity.id
_entity.type
_entity.pdbx_description
1 polymer ?
#
loop_
_entity_poly.entity_id
_entity_poly.type
_entity_poly.pdbx_seq_one_letter_code
_entity_poly.pdbx_strand_id
1 'polypeptide(L)' 'MATPNPCPRCSAPRLTIIYYDADGNPIGGRLECTDCGPRQAVELYPVSGDVRDQLLKRKAS' A
#
# COMPACT_ATOMS: atom_id res chain seq x y z
N MET A 1 2.95 -12.22 8.40
CA MET A 1 2.43 -11.46 7.24
C MET A 1 1.78 -12.46 6.29
N ALA A 2 0.53 -12.23 5.87
CA ALA A 2 -0.12 -13.10 4.89
C ALA A 2 0.52 -12.89 3.52
N THR A 3 0.82 -13.99 2.82
CA THR A 3 1.34 -13.93 1.44
C THR A 3 0.21 -13.45 0.52
N PRO A 4 0.42 -12.40 -0.28
CA PRO A 4 -0.62 -11.95 -1.21
C PRO A 4 -0.88 -13.01 -2.27
N ASN A 5 -2.14 -13.16 -2.67
CA ASN A 5 -2.51 -14.03 -3.77
C ASN A 5 -1.73 -13.65 -5.05
N PRO A 6 -1.36 -14.62 -5.90
CA PRO A 6 -0.69 -14.35 -7.16
C PRO A 6 -1.47 -13.38 -8.06
N CYS A 7 -0.78 -12.83 -9.06
CA CYS A 7 -1.40 -11.96 -10.04
C CYS A 7 -2.54 -12.70 -10.78
N PRO A 8 -3.78 -12.18 -10.81
CA PRO A 8 -4.90 -12.83 -11.49
C PRO A 8 -4.75 -12.86 -13.01
N ARG A 9 -3.77 -12.14 -13.56
CA ARG A 9 -3.53 -12.05 -15.01
C ARG A 9 -2.42 -12.97 -15.49
N CYS A 10 -1.29 -13.00 -14.80
CA CYS A 10 -0.10 -13.77 -15.22
C CYS A 10 0.32 -14.84 -14.20
N SER A 11 -0.38 -14.98 -13.09
CA SER A 11 -0.08 -15.92 -11.99
C SER A 11 1.29 -15.73 -11.33
N ALA A 12 2.04 -14.69 -11.68
CA ALA A 12 3.31 -14.36 -11.05
C ALA A 12 3.09 -13.91 -9.59
N PRO A 13 4.11 -14.05 -8.72
CA PRO A 13 4.09 -13.51 -7.38
C PRO A 13 3.81 -12.00 -7.36
N ARG A 14 3.26 -11.53 -6.24
CA ARG A 14 3.06 -10.10 -5.99
C ARG A 14 3.94 -9.64 -4.83
N LEU A 15 4.46 -8.43 -4.96
CA LEU A 15 5.20 -7.72 -3.93
C LEU A 15 4.25 -6.82 -3.15
N THR A 16 4.41 -6.81 -1.84
CA THR A 16 3.72 -5.88 -0.95
C THR A 16 4.66 -4.72 -0.61
N ILE A 17 4.26 -3.50 -0.96
CA ILE A 17 4.98 -2.27 -0.65
C ILE A 17 4.17 -1.55 0.44
N ILE A 18 4.78 -1.25 1.58
CA ILE A 18 4.14 -0.51 2.68
C ILE A 18 4.82 0.86 2.80
N TYR A 19 4.00 1.91 2.90
CA TYR A 19 4.45 3.28 3.13
C TYR A 19 4.35 3.60 4.61
N TYR A 20 5.37 4.26 5.13
CA TYR A 20 5.44 4.70 6.52
C TYR A 20 5.57 6.22 6.59
N ASP A 21 5.00 6.83 7.63
CA ASP A 21 5.31 8.22 7.96
C ASP A 21 6.70 8.36 8.60
N ALA A 22 7.09 9.58 8.93
CA ALA A 22 8.35 9.89 9.58
C ALA A 22 8.48 9.29 11.01
N ASP A 23 7.36 8.94 11.63
CA ASP A 23 7.30 8.35 12.97
C ASP A 23 7.33 6.81 12.92
N GLY A 24 7.36 6.22 11.71
CA GLY A 24 7.35 4.78 11.49
C GLY A 24 5.97 4.13 11.52
N ASN A 25 4.88 4.91 11.46
CA ASN A 25 3.52 4.37 11.37
C ASN A 25 3.15 4.04 9.92
N PRO A 26 2.49 2.90 9.66
CA PRO A 26 2.05 2.56 8.31
C PRO A 26 0.91 3.50 7.88
N ILE A 27 1.13 4.23 6.78
CA ILE A 27 0.15 5.18 6.22
C ILE A 27 -0.56 4.66 4.97
N GLY A 28 -0.20 3.46 4.52
CA GLY A 28 -0.81 2.79 3.38
C GLY A 28 0.17 1.82 2.73
N GLY A 29 -0.16 1.37 1.53
CA GLY A 29 0.71 0.52 0.74
C GLY A 29 0.15 0.25 -0.64
N ARG A 30 0.80 -0.62 -1.39
CA ARG A 30 0.25 -1.20 -2.61
C ARG A 30 0.76 -2.62 -2.83
N LEU A 31 -0.06 -3.44 -3.50
CA LEU A 31 0.36 -4.71 -4.07
C LEU A 31 0.75 -4.51 -5.52
N GLU A 32 1.93 -4.98 -5.91
CA GLU A 32 2.45 -4.85 -7.26
C GLU A 32 2.84 -6.22 -7.83
N CYS A 33 2.49 -6.48 -9.10
CA CYS A 33 2.94 -7.70 -9.78
C CYS A 33 4.36 -7.52 -10.30
N THR A 34 5.24 -8.50 -10.06
CA THR A 34 6.64 -8.45 -10.53
C THR A 34 6.76 -8.40 -12.05
N ASP A 35 5.80 -8.96 -12.77
CA ASP A 35 5.90 -9.16 -14.21
C ASP A 35 5.00 -8.21 -15.00
N CYS A 36 3.76 -7.98 -14.53
CA CYS A 36 2.84 -7.02 -15.15
C CYS A 36 3.18 -5.56 -14.81
N GLY A 37 3.99 -5.35 -13.77
CA GLY A 37 4.45 -4.05 -13.31
C GLY A 37 3.37 -3.19 -12.63
N PRO A 38 3.65 -1.89 -12.45
CA PRO A 38 2.88 -1.01 -11.56
C PRO A 38 1.50 -0.60 -12.10
N ARG A 39 1.23 -0.81 -13.39
CA ARG A 39 -0.07 -0.46 -14.00
C ARG A 39 -1.25 -1.26 -13.44
N GLN A 40 -0.96 -2.36 -12.74
CA GLN A 40 -1.96 -3.22 -12.09
C GLN A 40 -1.79 -3.22 -10.57
N ALA A 41 -1.14 -2.19 -10.03
CA ALA A 41 -0.96 -2.09 -8.61
C ALA A 41 -2.30 -1.82 -7.92
N VAL A 42 -2.54 -2.50 -6.80
CA VAL A 42 -3.75 -2.33 -5.97
C VAL A 42 -3.34 -1.58 -4.71
N GLU A 43 -3.94 -0.41 -4.47
CA GLU A 43 -3.67 0.35 -3.25
C GLU A 43 -4.20 -0.40 -2.01
N LEU A 44 -3.35 -0.46 -1.00
CA LEU A 44 -3.69 -0.89 0.35
C LEU A 44 -3.95 0.40 1.14
N TYR A 45 -5.22 0.83 1.23
CA TYR A 45 -5.58 1.94 2.10
C TYR A 45 -5.29 1.58 3.56
N PRO A 46 -4.86 2.55 4.38
CA PRO A 46 -4.66 2.29 5.80
C PRO A 46 -5.99 1.84 6.44
N VAL A 47 -5.86 0.94 7.42
CA VAL A 47 -6.97 0.28 8.13
C VAL A 47 -7.74 1.24 9.06
N SER A 48 -7.47 2.55 9.04
CA SER A 48 -8.29 3.53 9.75
C SER A 48 -8.34 4.89 9.03
N GLY A 49 -9.53 5.48 8.96
CA GLY A 49 -9.73 6.85 8.46
C GLY A 49 -8.93 7.91 9.25
N ASP A 50 -8.54 7.57 10.48
CA ASP A 50 -7.83 8.45 11.40
C ASP A 50 -6.46 8.91 10.89
N VAL A 51 -5.73 8.07 10.14
CA VAL A 51 -4.38 8.41 9.64
C VAL A 51 -4.45 9.50 8.56
N ARG A 52 -5.42 9.41 7.65
CA ARG A 52 -5.63 10.43 6.61
C ARG A 52 -5.95 11.78 7.24
N ASP A 53 -6.81 11.81 8.24
CA ASP A 53 -7.19 13.03 8.94
C ASP A 53 -6.03 13.64 9.73
N GLN A 54 -5.18 12.80 10.35
CA GLN A 54 -3.95 13.26 11.01
C GLN A 54 -2.94 13.87 10.01
N LEU A 55 -2.73 13.23 8.85
CA LEU A 55 -1.83 13.74 7.82
C LEU A 55 -2.33 15.08 7.23
N LEU A 56 -3.64 15.22 7.02
CA LEU A 56 -4.25 16.47 6.57
C LEU A 56 -4.07 17.61 7.59
N LYS A 57 -4.22 17.32 8.89
CA LYS A 57 -3.98 18.30 9.96
C LYS A 57 -2.53 18.78 9.99
N ARG A 58 -1.53 17.89 9.80
CA ARG A 58 -0.10 18.25 9.79
C ARG A 58 0.30 19.13 8.59
N LYS A 59 -0.41 19.05 7.46
CA LYS A 59 -0.16 19.88 6.26
C LYS A 59 -0.74 21.30 6.38
N ALA A 60 -1.68 21.51 7.29
CA ALA A 60 -2.37 22.79 7.48
C ALA A 60 -1.71 23.68 8.55
N SER A 61 -0.73 23.17 9.30
CA SER A 61 0.15 23.93 10.21
C SER A 61 1.43 24.36 9.51
#